data_AF-A0A1A8UWT5-F1
#
_entry.id   AF-A0A1A8UWT5-F1
#
_cell.length_a   1.000
_cell.length_b   1.000
_cell.length_c   1.000
_cell.angle_alpha   90.00
_cell.angle_beta   90.00
_cell.angle_gamma   90.00
#
_symmetry.space_group_name_H-M   'P 1'
#
loop_
_entity.id
_entity.type
_entity.pdbx_description
1 polymer ?
#
loop_
_entity_poly.entity_id
_entity_poly.type
_entity_poly.pdbx_seq_one_letter_code
_entity_poly.pdbx_strand_id
1 'polypeptide(L)'
;MNVLKLLVTIKSIQLQFILELYYHTQGTPAKVWTCGGSIEVVPCSKIAHIERFHKPYLPDLSPAMRRNALRVAEVWMDEYKHNVNLAWNLPFENHGIDIGDVSERKKIREKLNCKPFKWYLDNVYPKLDPWDNLLAYGGMVYYRTTGELYVGGIKSHKYNDNRCLTDAGQKNTEPGLYNCKEAMQKGMGIYWDLIQGKELKNRQTKRCLEIIKGVLLIQECTGQRWTIQNIIKELK
;
A
#
# COMPACT_ATOMS: atom_id res chain seq x y z
N MET A 1 22.54 33.27 -15.00
CA MET A 1 21.22 33.02 -15.63
C MET A 1 21.08 31.53 -15.85
N ASN A 2 20.34 30.83 -14.98
CA ASN A 2 19.88 29.46 -15.23
C ASN A 2 18.40 29.41 -14.85
N VAL A 3 17.57 29.33 -15.89
CA VAL A 3 16.12 29.33 -15.81
C VAL A 3 15.66 27.94 -15.39
N LEU A 4 15.24 27.79 -14.13
CA LEU A 4 14.55 26.58 -13.70
C LEU A 4 13.09 26.67 -14.15
N LYS A 5 12.74 25.92 -15.20
CA LYS A 5 11.37 25.78 -15.71
C LYS A 5 10.45 25.27 -14.59
N LEU A 6 9.64 26.16 -14.03
CA LEU A 6 8.57 25.82 -13.10
C LEU A 6 7.33 25.34 -13.90
N LEU A 7 7.35 24.08 -14.33
CA LEU A 7 6.15 23.39 -14.81
C LEU A 7 5.47 22.73 -13.62
N VAL A 8 4.64 23.51 -12.92
CA VAL A 8 3.67 22.98 -11.95
C VAL A 8 2.58 22.27 -12.75
N THR A 9 2.85 21.01 -13.09
CA THR A 9 1.82 20.14 -13.66
C THR A 9 0.79 19.85 -12.57
N ILE A 10 -0.47 20.17 -12.84
CA ILE A 10 -1.68 19.93 -12.03
C ILE A 10 -1.86 18.46 -11.57
N LYS A 11 -0.95 17.56 -11.96
CA LYS A 11 -0.84 16.18 -11.45
C LYS A 11 -0.44 16.08 -9.97
N SER A 12 0.12 17.12 -9.35
CA SER A 12 0.62 17.04 -7.97
C SER A 12 -0.48 16.97 -6.90
N ILE A 13 -1.69 17.48 -7.17
CA ILE A 13 -2.75 17.59 -6.15
C ILE A 13 -3.44 16.23 -5.90
N GLN A 14 -3.50 15.35 -6.91
CA GLN A 14 -3.94 13.96 -6.67
C GLN A 14 -2.94 13.16 -5.83
N LEU A 15 -1.65 13.48 -5.89
CA LEU A 15 -0.66 12.91 -4.98
C LEU A 15 -0.81 13.46 -3.56
N GLN A 16 -1.22 14.72 -3.42
CA GLN A 16 -1.42 15.37 -2.12
C GLN A 16 -2.54 14.71 -1.30
N PHE A 17 -3.63 14.26 -1.93
CA PHE A 17 -4.69 13.52 -1.22
C PHE A 17 -4.22 12.13 -0.70
N ILE A 18 -3.28 11.48 -1.41
CA ILE A 18 -2.65 10.25 -0.95
C ILE A 18 -1.69 10.55 0.20
N LEU A 19 -0.90 11.62 0.08
CA LEU A 19 0.00 12.11 1.11
C LEU A 19 -0.76 12.60 2.35
N GLU A 20 -1.95 13.18 2.24
CA GLU A 20 -2.75 13.66 3.37
C GLU A 20 -3.46 12.54 4.13
N LEU A 21 -3.78 11.43 3.47
CA LEU A 21 -4.22 10.21 4.16
C LEU A 21 -3.05 9.46 4.84
N TYR A 22 -1.80 9.68 4.40
CA TYR A 22 -0.65 8.89 4.88
C TYR A 22 0.38 9.64 5.75
N TYR A 23 0.52 10.98 5.65
CA TYR A 23 1.73 11.67 6.11
C TYR A 23 1.53 12.84 7.10
N HIS A 24 0.36 13.49 7.26
CA HIS A 24 0.25 14.65 8.17
C HIS A 24 -1.07 14.79 8.95
N THR A 25 -0.92 15.15 10.23
CA THR A 25 -1.84 14.87 11.35
C THR A 25 -2.78 15.98 11.80
N GLN A 26 -3.07 17.01 11.02
CA GLN A 26 -3.82 18.16 11.55
C GLN A 26 -5.28 18.28 11.11
N GLY A 27 -5.76 17.42 10.23
CA GLY A 27 -7.18 17.32 9.91
C GLY A 27 -7.38 16.24 8.87
N THR A 28 -7.84 15.06 9.27
CA THR A 28 -7.98 13.96 8.32
C THR A 28 -9.20 14.24 7.43
N PRO A 29 -9.10 14.13 6.09
CA PRO A 29 -10.24 14.27 5.21
C PRO A 29 -11.41 13.39 5.62
N ALA A 30 -11.11 12.17 6.09
CA ALA A 30 -12.06 11.24 6.65
C ALA A 30 -12.91 11.86 7.78
N LYS A 31 -12.31 12.60 8.72
CA LYS A 31 -13.04 13.27 9.81
C LYS A 31 -14.04 14.28 9.27
N VAL A 32 -13.61 15.18 8.38
CA VAL A 32 -14.46 16.25 7.88
C VAL A 32 -15.67 15.67 7.14
N TRP A 33 -15.41 14.75 6.20
CA TRP A 33 -16.46 14.14 5.38
C TRP A 33 -17.41 13.25 6.17
N THR A 34 -16.90 12.41 7.07
CA THR A 34 -17.76 11.48 7.83
C THR A 34 -18.63 12.20 8.85
N CYS A 35 -18.22 13.38 9.32
CA CYS A 35 -18.97 14.17 10.30
C CYS A 35 -19.81 15.31 9.67
N GLY A 36 -20.08 15.27 8.36
CA GLY A 36 -21.02 16.18 7.69
C GLY A 36 -20.43 17.46 7.08
N GLY A 37 -19.10 17.60 7.05
CA GLY A 37 -18.42 18.66 6.30
C GLY A 37 -18.02 18.23 4.88
N SER A 38 -17.39 19.15 4.15
CA SER A 38 -16.80 18.91 2.82
C SER A 38 -15.41 19.54 2.74
N ILE A 39 -14.62 19.08 1.77
CA ILE A 39 -13.29 19.64 1.45
C ILE A 39 -13.27 19.98 -0.02
N GLU A 40 -12.87 21.21 -0.34
CA GLU A 40 -12.83 21.73 -1.70
C GLU A 40 -11.46 22.32 -2.03
N VAL A 41 -11.00 22.07 -3.26
CA VAL A 41 -9.81 22.71 -3.82
C VAL A 41 -10.29 23.87 -4.68
N VAL A 42 -10.02 25.11 -4.25
CA VAL A 42 -10.48 26.33 -4.93
C VAL A 42 -9.43 26.80 -5.95
N PRO A 43 -9.63 26.63 -7.27
CA PRO A 43 -8.58 26.91 -8.26
C PRO A 43 -8.18 28.39 -8.36
N CYS A 44 -9.07 29.29 -7.91
CA CYS A 44 -8.86 30.74 -7.88
C CYS A 44 -7.95 31.18 -6.71
N SER A 45 -7.81 30.37 -5.65
CA SER A 45 -6.92 30.67 -4.52
C SER A 45 -5.62 29.89 -4.68
N LYS A 46 -4.50 30.61 -4.82
CA LYS A 46 -3.21 29.99 -5.14
C LYS A 46 -2.17 30.37 -4.10
N ILE A 47 -1.58 29.36 -3.47
CA ILE A 47 -0.46 29.49 -2.54
C ILE A 47 0.64 28.55 -3.03
N ALA A 48 1.86 29.07 -3.17
CA ALA A 48 3.02 28.24 -3.52
C ALA A 48 3.62 27.62 -2.26
N HIS A 49 3.85 26.30 -2.29
CA HIS A 49 4.55 25.57 -1.24
C HIS A 49 5.91 25.09 -1.78
N ILE A 50 6.98 25.33 -1.01
CA ILE A 50 8.31 24.78 -1.31
C ILE A 50 8.46 23.48 -0.55
N GLU A 51 8.34 22.36 -1.26
CA GLU A 51 8.59 21.05 -0.69
C GLU A 51 10.09 20.86 -0.39
N ARG A 52 10.39 20.37 0.81
CA ARG A 52 11.75 20.12 1.26
C ARG A 52 12.04 18.63 1.18
N PHE A 53 13.21 18.29 0.65
CA PHE A 53 13.71 16.91 0.65
C PHE A 53 13.95 16.36 2.07
N HIS A 54 14.40 17.22 2.99
CA HIS A 54 14.62 16.86 4.40
C HIS A 54 14.06 17.94 5.33
N LYS A 55 13.61 17.54 6.53
CA LYS A 55 13.18 18.49 7.55
C LYS A 55 14.37 18.83 8.46
N PRO A 56 14.74 20.12 8.61
CA PRO A 56 15.97 20.50 9.31
C PRO A 56 15.91 20.28 10.83
N TYR A 57 14.72 20.20 11.41
CA TYR A 57 14.50 20.09 12.86
C TYR A 57 14.38 18.65 13.37
N LEU A 58 14.12 17.68 12.48
CA LEU A 58 14.02 16.28 12.87
C LEU A 58 14.50 15.40 11.71
N PRO A 59 15.73 14.82 11.82
CA PRO A 59 16.32 14.01 10.76
C PRO A 59 15.49 12.78 10.40
N ASP A 60 14.83 12.15 11.40
CA ASP A 60 13.93 11.04 11.19
C ASP A 60 12.54 11.33 11.78
N LEU A 61 11.58 11.55 10.89
CA LEU A 61 10.16 11.71 11.24
C LEU A 61 9.41 10.38 11.28
N SER A 62 10.01 9.29 10.82
CA SER A 62 9.34 8.00 10.65
C SER A 62 8.64 7.50 11.91
N PRO A 63 9.17 7.65 13.15
CA PRO A 63 8.50 7.14 14.34
C PRO A 63 7.25 7.97 14.66
N ALA A 64 7.39 9.30 14.60
CA ALA A 64 6.29 10.23 14.85
C ALA A 64 5.18 10.06 13.80
N MET A 65 5.55 9.93 12.52
CA MET A 65 4.62 9.74 11.42
C MET A 65 3.88 8.40 11.51
N ARG A 66 4.59 7.30 11.80
CA ARG A 66 3.97 5.97 11.99
C ARG A 66 2.95 5.99 13.12
N ARG A 67 3.35 6.51 14.30
CA ARG A 67 2.46 6.65 15.46
C ARG A 67 1.22 7.48 15.12
N ASN A 68 1.42 8.59 14.45
CA ASN A 68 0.38 9.53 14.05
C ASN A 68 -0.62 8.91 13.05
N ALA A 69 -0.13 8.17 12.05
CA ALA A 69 -0.96 7.47 11.08
C ALA A 69 -1.81 6.38 11.76
N LEU A 70 -1.20 5.59 12.66
CA LEU A 70 -1.92 4.55 13.41
C LEU A 70 -3.00 5.15 14.33
N ARG A 71 -2.73 6.28 14.99
CA ARG A 71 -3.75 6.99 15.80
C ARG A 71 -4.94 7.43 14.96
N VAL A 72 -4.70 7.93 13.75
CA VAL A 72 -5.76 8.31 12.81
C VAL A 72 -6.56 7.08 12.40
N ALA A 73 -5.87 6.01 12.02
CA ALA A 73 -6.49 4.78 11.56
C ALA A 73 -7.42 4.18 12.63
N GLU A 74 -6.94 4.14 13.88
CA GLU A 74 -7.69 3.61 15.03
C GLU A 74 -8.97 4.41 15.34
N VAL A 75 -9.02 5.70 14.99
CA VAL A 75 -10.19 6.55 15.25
C VAL A 75 -11.13 6.63 14.07
N TRP A 76 -10.62 6.63 12.82
CA TRP A 76 -11.40 7.03 11.64
C TRP A 76 -11.48 5.99 10.52
N MET A 77 -10.68 4.93 10.55
CA MET A 77 -10.59 3.97 9.43
C MET A 77 -11.31 2.64 9.68
N ASP A 78 -11.91 2.45 10.85
CA ASP A 78 -12.69 1.24 11.20
C ASP A 78 -11.91 -0.06 10.87
N GLU A 79 -12.54 -1.03 10.22
CA GLU A 79 -11.91 -2.26 9.77
C GLU A 79 -10.76 -2.03 8.78
N TYR A 80 -10.71 -0.89 8.07
CA TYR A 80 -9.69 -0.56 7.06
C TYR A 80 -8.38 -0.04 7.64
N LYS A 81 -8.24 0.02 8.97
CA LYS A 81 -7.00 0.45 9.63
C LYS A 81 -5.77 -0.40 9.25
N HIS A 82 -6.00 -1.66 8.87
CA HIS A 82 -4.97 -2.57 8.38
C HIS A 82 -4.23 -2.03 7.13
N ASN A 83 -4.83 -1.13 6.35
CA ASN A 83 -4.17 -0.48 5.23
C ASN A 83 -2.98 0.39 5.67
N VAL A 84 -3.02 0.96 6.88
CA VAL A 84 -1.90 1.68 7.46
C VAL A 84 -0.81 0.70 7.91
N ASN A 85 -1.17 -0.46 8.44
CA ASN A 85 -0.20 -1.50 8.77
C ASN A 85 0.54 -1.99 7.50
N LEU A 86 -0.20 -2.24 6.42
CA LEU A 86 0.35 -2.63 5.11
C LEU A 86 1.31 -1.59 4.53
N ALA A 87 0.93 -0.32 4.61
CA ALA A 87 1.71 0.81 4.14
C ALA A 87 3.09 0.90 4.80
N TRP A 88 3.14 0.61 6.11
CA TRP A 88 4.34 0.71 6.92
C TRP A 88 5.04 -0.64 7.12
N ASN A 89 4.59 -1.69 6.43
CA ASN A 89 5.06 -3.07 6.58
C ASN A 89 5.07 -3.52 8.05
N LEU A 90 4.02 -3.18 8.79
CA LEU A 90 3.83 -3.53 10.20
C LEU A 90 2.89 -4.72 10.32
N PRO A 91 3.17 -5.70 11.20
CA PRO A 91 2.19 -6.71 11.58
C PRO A 91 0.84 -6.08 11.99
N PHE A 92 -0.26 -6.81 11.78
CA PHE A 92 -1.60 -6.31 12.13
C PHE A 92 -1.81 -6.25 13.64
N GLU A 93 -1.15 -7.14 14.37
CA GLU A 93 -1.16 -7.20 15.83
C GLU A 93 0.27 -7.16 16.36
N ASN A 94 0.45 -6.69 17.59
CA ASN A 94 1.73 -6.75 18.31
C ASN A 94 2.93 -6.09 17.59
N HIS A 95 2.69 -5.07 16.76
CA HIS A 95 3.74 -4.33 16.05
C HIS A 95 4.59 -3.41 16.97
N GLY A 96 4.37 -3.41 18.29
CA GLY A 96 5.22 -2.76 19.29
C GLY A 96 5.22 -1.22 19.30
N ILE A 97 4.29 -0.58 18.58
CA ILE A 97 4.20 0.89 18.53
C ILE A 97 3.11 1.36 19.49
N ASP A 98 3.52 2.13 20.50
CA ASP A 98 2.56 2.78 21.40
C ASP A 98 1.91 4.01 20.73
N ILE A 99 0.64 3.84 20.37
CA ILE A 99 -0.17 4.91 19.82
C ILE A 99 -0.69 5.87 20.88
N GLY A 100 -0.62 5.54 22.18
CA GLY A 100 -1.21 6.27 23.30
C GLY A 100 -2.75 6.29 23.28
N ASP A 101 -3.35 6.97 24.25
CA ASP A 101 -4.80 7.05 24.36
C ASP A 101 -5.45 7.84 23.21
N VAL A 102 -6.55 7.28 22.67
CA VAL A 102 -7.39 7.87 21.63
C VAL A 102 -8.88 7.91 22.03
N SER A 103 -9.19 7.59 23.28
CA SER A 103 -10.56 7.50 23.81
C SER A 103 -11.36 8.78 23.64
N GLU A 104 -10.75 9.94 23.94
CA GLU A 104 -11.40 11.24 23.72
C GLU A 104 -11.75 11.49 22.25
N ARG A 105 -10.89 11.04 21.32
CA ARG A 105 -11.12 11.20 19.88
C ARG A 105 -12.25 10.28 19.39
N LYS A 106 -12.34 9.07 19.93
CA LYS A 106 -13.46 8.14 19.68
C LYS A 106 -14.79 8.72 20.20
N LYS A 107 -14.81 9.25 21.42
CA LYS A 107 -15.99 9.93 22.00
C LYS A 107 -16.47 11.11 21.16
N ILE A 108 -15.56 11.90 20.58
CA ILE A 108 -15.93 13.00 19.67
C ILE A 108 -16.61 12.46 18.41
N ARG A 109 -16.07 11.38 17.82
CA ARG A 109 -16.65 10.75 16.63
C ARG A 109 -18.06 10.23 16.91
N GLU A 110 -18.27 9.60 18.07
CA GLU A 110 -19.58 9.13 18.53
C GLU A 110 -20.54 10.29 18.77
N LYS A 111 -20.11 11.32 19.50
CA LYS A 111 -20.94 12.50 19.83
C LYS A 111 -21.42 13.24 18.58
N LEU A 112 -20.59 13.30 17.54
CA LEU A 112 -20.93 13.94 16.26
C LEU A 112 -21.73 13.02 15.32
N ASN A 113 -22.02 11.79 15.72
CA ASN A 113 -22.71 10.78 14.92
C ASN A 113 -22.09 10.62 13.52
N CYS A 114 -20.75 10.58 13.46
CA CYS A 114 -20.05 10.51 12.19
C CYS A 114 -20.28 9.16 11.51
N LYS A 115 -20.35 9.19 10.18
CA LYS A 115 -20.56 8.02 9.31
C LYS A 115 -19.38 7.03 9.41
N PRO A 116 -19.60 5.73 9.12
CA PRO A 116 -18.53 4.75 9.04
C PRO A 116 -17.56 5.05 7.89
N PHE A 117 -16.31 4.61 7.99
CA PHE A 117 -15.29 4.82 6.96
C PHE A 117 -15.66 4.15 5.64
N LYS A 118 -16.39 3.03 5.68
CA LYS A 118 -16.98 2.42 4.49
C LYS A 118 -17.81 3.43 3.67
N TRP A 119 -18.61 4.26 4.34
CA TRP A 119 -19.37 5.31 3.65
C TRP A 119 -18.45 6.30 2.93
N TYR A 120 -17.31 6.67 3.54
CA TYR A 120 -16.31 7.53 2.89
C TYR A 120 -15.74 6.87 1.63
N LEU A 121 -15.40 5.58 1.68
CA LEU A 121 -14.93 4.85 0.49
C LEU A 121 -16.00 4.80 -0.59
N ASP A 122 -17.25 4.55 -0.23
CA ASP A 122 -18.33 4.37 -1.20
C ASP A 122 -18.80 5.70 -1.82
N ASN A 123 -18.75 6.82 -1.08
CA ASN A 123 -19.37 8.09 -1.49
C ASN A 123 -18.37 9.22 -1.78
N VAL A 124 -17.22 9.24 -1.11
CA VAL A 124 -16.23 10.33 -1.24
C VAL A 124 -15.03 9.89 -2.07
N TYR A 125 -14.52 8.68 -1.84
CA TYR A 125 -13.34 8.19 -2.55
C TYR A 125 -13.45 6.76 -3.12
N PRO A 126 -14.39 6.50 -4.04
CA PRO A 126 -14.65 5.16 -4.60
C PRO A 126 -13.49 4.60 -5.43
N LYS A 127 -12.54 5.45 -5.83
CA LYS A 127 -11.35 5.07 -6.59
C LYS A 127 -10.23 4.48 -5.71
N LEU A 128 -10.35 4.56 -4.38
CA LEU A 128 -9.39 3.95 -3.46
C LEU A 128 -9.59 2.43 -3.42
N ASP A 129 -8.52 1.66 -3.56
CA ASP A 129 -8.52 0.19 -3.39
C ASP A 129 -8.45 -0.14 -1.89
N PRO A 130 -9.42 -0.88 -1.34
CA PRO A 130 -9.44 -1.24 0.08
C PRO A 130 -8.45 -2.35 0.45
N TRP A 131 -7.88 -3.08 -0.53
CA TRP A 131 -6.91 -4.17 -0.32
C TRP A 131 -7.43 -5.41 0.42
N ASP A 132 -8.74 -5.66 0.40
CA ASP A 132 -9.39 -6.80 1.07
C ASP A 132 -8.96 -8.20 0.55
N ASN A 133 -8.30 -8.24 -0.62
CA ASN A 133 -7.87 -9.44 -1.32
C ASN A 133 -6.38 -9.80 -1.09
N LEU A 134 -5.73 -9.18 -0.11
CA LEU A 134 -4.38 -9.60 0.31
C LEU A 134 -4.44 -10.79 1.27
N LEU A 135 -3.54 -11.74 1.05
CA LEU A 135 -3.34 -12.91 1.91
C LEU A 135 -2.09 -12.78 2.78
N ALA A 136 -1.03 -12.17 2.25
CA ALA A 136 0.22 -12.00 2.97
C ALA A 136 1.06 -10.84 2.37
N TYR A 137 2.00 -10.32 3.14
CA TYR A 137 2.91 -9.26 2.72
C TYR A 137 4.22 -9.27 3.52
N GLY A 138 5.25 -8.64 2.98
CA GLY A 138 6.54 -8.49 3.65
C GLY A 138 7.52 -7.69 2.81
N GLY A 139 8.21 -6.74 3.43
CA GLY A 139 9.02 -5.77 2.72
C GLY A 139 8.16 -5.00 1.71
N MET A 140 8.58 -4.97 0.44
CA MET A 140 7.78 -4.40 -0.66
C MET A 140 7.12 -5.50 -1.50
N VAL A 141 6.68 -6.61 -0.88
CA VAL A 141 6.04 -7.73 -1.58
C VAL A 141 4.67 -8.00 -0.97
N TYR A 142 3.67 -8.23 -1.84
CA TYR A 142 2.29 -8.45 -1.44
C TYR A 142 1.67 -9.59 -2.26
N TYR A 143 1.07 -10.56 -1.58
CA TYR A 143 0.47 -11.74 -2.18
C TYR A 143 -1.07 -11.67 -2.10
N ARG A 144 -1.73 -11.80 -3.25
CA ARG A 144 -3.19 -11.74 -3.37
C ARG A 144 -3.86 -13.11 -3.32
N THR A 145 -5.16 -13.12 -3.02
CA THR A 145 -6.03 -14.31 -3.02
C THR A 145 -6.04 -15.05 -4.36
N THR A 146 -5.89 -14.31 -5.46
CA THR A 146 -5.83 -14.84 -6.82
C THR A 146 -4.48 -15.45 -7.18
N GLY A 147 -3.44 -15.24 -6.38
CA GLY A 147 -2.11 -15.83 -6.54
C GLY A 147 -1.07 -14.88 -7.17
N GLU A 148 -1.39 -13.61 -7.43
CA GLU A 148 -0.38 -12.66 -7.90
C GLU A 148 0.55 -12.21 -6.77
N LEU A 149 1.84 -12.11 -7.09
CA LEU A 149 2.85 -11.49 -6.25
C LEU A 149 3.18 -10.10 -6.78
N TYR A 150 2.78 -9.07 -6.06
CA TYR A 150 3.14 -7.69 -6.36
C TYR A 150 4.48 -7.35 -5.72
N VAL A 151 5.33 -6.63 -6.47
CA VAL A 151 6.62 -6.16 -5.97
C VAL A 151 6.75 -4.65 -6.16
N GLY A 152 7.14 -3.95 -5.09
CA GLY A 152 7.19 -2.49 -4.98
C GLY A 152 6.05 -1.93 -4.15
N GLY A 153 6.02 -0.60 -4.00
CA GLY A 153 4.91 0.08 -3.30
C GLY A 153 3.58 -0.13 -4.02
N ILE A 154 2.55 -0.60 -3.30
CA ILE A 154 1.21 -0.73 -3.88
C ILE A 154 0.64 0.65 -4.12
N LYS A 155 0.21 0.89 -5.35
CA LYS A 155 -0.58 2.06 -5.70
C LYS A 155 -2.00 1.87 -5.18
N SER A 156 -2.44 2.78 -4.31
CA SER A 156 -3.75 2.68 -3.64
C SER A 156 -4.95 3.02 -4.53
N HIS A 157 -4.75 3.34 -5.80
CA HIS A 157 -5.84 3.70 -6.72
C HIS A 157 -6.19 2.53 -7.62
N LYS A 158 -7.48 2.24 -7.77
CA LYS A 158 -7.99 1.13 -8.60
C LYS A 158 -7.57 1.20 -10.08
N TYR A 159 -7.35 2.40 -10.60
CA TYR A 159 -6.95 2.60 -12.01
C TYR A 159 -5.43 2.47 -12.23
N ASN A 160 -4.65 2.47 -11.15
CA ASN A 160 -3.21 2.43 -11.24
C ASN A 160 -2.72 0.99 -11.39
N ASP A 161 -1.76 0.80 -12.30
CA ASP A 161 -1.17 -0.51 -12.49
C ASP A 161 -0.01 -0.74 -11.53
N ASN A 162 -0.12 -1.79 -10.74
CA ASN A 162 0.98 -2.32 -9.95
C ASN A 162 1.84 -3.27 -10.81
N ARG A 163 3.03 -3.62 -10.31
CA ARG A 163 3.92 -4.55 -10.98
C ARG A 163 3.85 -5.93 -10.32
N CYS A 164 3.77 -6.97 -11.14
CA CYS A 164 3.69 -8.36 -10.72
C CYS A 164 4.98 -9.09 -11.06
N LEU A 165 5.36 -10.02 -10.19
CA LEU A 165 6.39 -11.01 -10.49
C LEU A 165 5.87 -11.95 -11.58
N THR A 166 6.64 -12.10 -12.66
CA THR A 166 6.23 -12.83 -13.85
C THR A 166 7.21 -13.93 -14.20
N ASP A 167 6.68 -15.05 -14.69
CA ASP A 167 7.45 -16.07 -15.39
C ASP A 167 7.19 -15.99 -16.91
N ALA A 168 8.18 -15.53 -17.68
CA ALA A 168 8.08 -15.42 -19.14
C ALA A 168 8.25 -16.77 -19.89
N GLY A 169 8.49 -17.89 -19.20
CA GLY A 169 8.58 -19.23 -19.79
C GLY A 169 10.00 -19.77 -20.00
N GLN A 170 10.09 -20.99 -20.54
CA GLN A 170 11.23 -21.93 -20.41
C GLN A 170 12.61 -21.42 -20.86
N LYS A 171 12.68 -20.43 -21.77
CA LYS A 171 13.98 -19.88 -22.22
C LYS A 171 14.53 -18.80 -21.29
N ASN A 172 13.69 -18.23 -20.42
CA ASN A 172 14.08 -17.20 -19.49
C ASN A 172 14.09 -17.76 -18.06
N THR A 173 15.23 -17.63 -17.40
CA THR A 173 15.42 -18.01 -16.00
C THR A 173 15.34 -16.81 -15.07
N GLU A 174 15.35 -15.59 -15.59
CA GLU A 174 15.23 -14.39 -14.76
C GLU A 174 13.75 -14.05 -14.51
N PRO A 175 13.35 -13.82 -13.25
CA PRO A 175 12.00 -13.35 -12.96
C PRO A 175 11.80 -11.95 -13.51
N GLY A 176 10.68 -11.76 -14.22
CA GLY A 176 10.30 -10.46 -14.74
C GLY A 176 9.48 -9.66 -13.72
N LEU A 177 9.53 -8.33 -13.85
CA LEU A 177 8.67 -7.41 -13.11
C LEU A 177 7.94 -6.49 -14.08
N TYR A 178 6.71 -6.86 -14.42
CA TYR A 178 5.91 -6.18 -15.45
C TYR A 178 4.61 -5.64 -14.87
N ASN A 179 3.99 -4.71 -15.59
CA ASN A 179 2.63 -4.28 -15.31
C ASN A 179 1.71 -5.51 -15.29
N CYS A 180 0.95 -5.70 -14.20
CA CYS A 180 0.14 -6.91 -14.03
C CYS A 180 -0.90 -7.11 -15.14
N LYS A 181 -1.53 -6.03 -15.61
CA LYS A 181 -2.55 -6.11 -16.68
C LYS A 181 -1.92 -6.52 -18.01
N GLU A 182 -0.77 -5.94 -18.32
CA GLU A 182 -0.02 -6.25 -19.53
C GLU A 182 0.55 -7.68 -19.51
N ALA A 183 1.13 -8.09 -18.37
CA ALA A 183 1.68 -9.42 -18.18
C ALA A 183 0.62 -10.52 -18.28
N MET A 184 -0.58 -10.25 -17.75
CA MET A 184 -1.74 -11.14 -17.89
C MET A 184 -2.14 -11.29 -19.36
N GLN A 185 -2.22 -10.19 -20.12
CA GLN A 185 -2.55 -10.23 -21.55
C GLN A 185 -1.49 -10.96 -22.38
N LYS A 186 -0.22 -10.86 -21.99
CA LYS A 186 0.91 -11.53 -22.67
C LYS A 186 1.16 -12.97 -22.18
N GLY A 187 0.38 -13.48 -21.23
CA GLY A 187 0.54 -14.83 -20.71
C GLY A 187 1.86 -15.09 -19.95
N MET A 188 2.41 -14.07 -19.29
CA MET A 188 3.72 -14.15 -18.62
C MET A 188 3.67 -14.78 -17.21
N GLY A 189 2.88 -15.84 -16.99
CA GLY A 189 2.92 -16.62 -15.74
C GLY A 189 2.90 -15.77 -14.46
N ILE A 190 1.83 -15.02 -14.21
CA ILE A 190 1.76 -14.10 -13.06
C ILE A 190 1.23 -14.72 -11.77
N TYR A 191 0.71 -15.95 -11.85
CA TYR A 191 0.07 -16.63 -10.73
C TYR A 191 1.01 -17.65 -10.10
N TRP A 192 1.16 -17.53 -8.79
CA TRP A 192 2.08 -18.30 -7.96
C TRP A 192 1.31 -19.00 -6.84
N ASP A 193 1.74 -20.21 -6.51
CA ASP A 193 1.32 -20.94 -5.32
C ASP A 193 2.34 -20.67 -4.22
N LEU A 194 1.92 -19.91 -3.20
CA LEU A 194 2.72 -19.62 -2.02
C LEU A 194 2.07 -20.27 -0.80
N ILE A 195 2.77 -21.24 -0.21
CA ILE A 195 2.43 -21.88 1.06
C ILE A 195 3.62 -21.70 2.00
N GLN A 196 3.37 -21.35 3.26
CA GLN A 196 4.44 -21.15 4.24
C GLN A 196 5.34 -22.38 4.36
N GLY A 197 6.65 -22.18 4.25
CA GLY A 197 7.64 -23.23 4.40
C GLY A 197 7.66 -24.23 3.24
N LYS A 198 7.02 -23.93 2.11
CA LYS A 198 7.07 -24.73 0.88
C LYS A 198 7.70 -23.95 -0.27
N GLU A 199 7.78 -24.60 -1.41
CA GLU A 199 8.25 -24.04 -2.68
C GLU A 199 7.32 -22.91 -3.14
N LEU A 200 7.87 -21.88 -3.78
CA LEU A 200 7.11 -20.84 -4.45
C LEU A 200 6.99 -21.19 -5.93
N LYS A 201 5.85 -21.75 -6.32
CA LYS A 201 5.68 -22.41 -7.62
C LYS A 201 4.78 -21.63 -8.55
N ASN A 202 5.17 -21.46 -9.80
CA ASN A 202 4.34 -20.84 -10.82
C ASN A 202 3.22 -21.80 -11.28
N ARG A 203 1.97 -21.32 -11.31
CA ARG A 203 0.82 -22.16 -11.69
C ARG A 203 0.84 -22.61 -13.15
N GLN A 204 1.40 -21.80 -14.04
CA GLN A 204 1.40 -22.05 -15.49
C GLN A 204 2.61 -22.89 -15.91
N THR A 205 3.82 -22.44 -15.58
CA THR A 205 5.05 -23.09 -16.03
C THR A 205 5.47 -24.25 -15.15
N LYS A 206 4.87 -24.40 -13.96
CA LYS A 206 5.22 -25.39 -12.92
C LYS A 206 6.67 -25.29 -12.43
N ARG A 207 7.36 -24.18 -12.72
CA ARG A 207 8.70 -23.87 -12.24
C ARG A 207 8.65 -23.17 -10.89
N CYS A 208 9.75 -23.19 -10.15
CA CYS A 208 9.86 -22.56 -8.85
C CYS A 208 10.76 -21.33 -8.90
N LEU A 209 10.43 -20.33 -8.08
CA LEU A 209 11.32 -19.21 -7.78
C LEU A 209 12.36 -19.68 -6.75
N GLU A 210 13.64 -19.51 -7.05
CA GLU A 210 14.76 -20.01 -6.23
C GLU A 210 15.91 -19.00 -6.15
N ILE A 211 16.79 -19.19 -5.17
CA ILE A 211 18.00 -18.39 -4.99
C ILE A 211 19.21 -19.29 -5.19
N ILE A 212 19.94 -19.07 -6.28
CA ILE A 212 21.16 -19.82 -6.61
C ILE A 212 22.34 -18.86 -6.53
N LYS A 213 23.30 -19.14 -5.64
CA LYS A 213 24.50 -18.31 -5.47
C LYS A 213 24.17 -16.81 -5.27
N GLY A 214 23.08 -16.52 -4.55
CA GLY A 214 22.63 -15.15 -4.27
C GLY A 214 21.83 -14.48 -5.39
N VAL A 215 21.55 -15.18 -6.49
CA VAL A 215 20.76 -14.66 -7.62
C VAL A 215 19.37 -15.29 -7.62
N LEU A 216 18.34 -14.46 -7.77
CA LEU A 216 16.96 -14.90 -7.88
C LEU A 216 16.66 -15.41 -9.29
N LEU A 217 16.25 -16.67 -9.42
CA LEU A 217 16.02 -17.34 -10.69
C LEU A 217 14.72 -18.16 -10.66
N ILE A 218 14.22 -18.49 -11.84
CA ILE A 218 13.09 -19.38 -12.06
C ILE A 218 13.59 -20.64 -12.76
N GLN A 219 13.44 -21.80 -12.11
CA GLN A 219 13.93 -23.07 -12.61
C GLN A 219 13.06 -24.26 -12.15
N GLU A 220 13.49 -25.48 -12.43
CA GLU A 220 12.88 -26.67 -11.84
C GLU A 220 13.01 -26.64 -10.32
N CYS A 221 11.97 -27.12 -9.63
CA CYS A 221 11.88 -27.04 -8.18
C CYS A 221 12.90 -27.99 -7.53
N THR A 222 13.84 -27.44 -6.75
CA THR A 222 14.85 -28.17 -5.96
C THR A 222 14.40 -28.43 -4.53
N GLY A 223 13.20 -27.93 -4.16
CA GLY A 223 12.65 -28.03 -2.80
C GLY A 223 13.01 -26.85 -1.90
N GLN A 224 13.54 -25.76 -2.45
CA GLN A 224 13.77 -24.53 -1.69
C GLN A 224 12.46 -24.00 -1.07
N ARG A 225 12.53 -23.61 0.21
CA ARG A 225 11.36 -23.19 0.99
C ARG A 225 11.32 -21.68 1.15
N TRP A 226 10.12 -21.12 1.05
CA TRP A 226 9.86 -19.69 1.19
C TRP A 226 8.94 -19.41 2.37
N THR A 227 9.16 -18.27 3.01
CA THR A 227 8.28 -17.73 4.04
C THR A 227 8.07 -16.24 3.77
N ILE A 228 6.84 -15.78 3.98
CA ILE A 228 6.48 -14.36 3.89
C ILE A 228 6.22 -13.83 5.30
N GLN A 229 6.71 -12.62 5.58
CA GLN A 229 6.83 -12.06 6.93
C GLN A 229 5.49 -11.96 7.66
N ASN A 230 4.48 -11.37 7.02
CA ASN A 230 3.19 -11.10 7.63
C ASN A 230 2.09 -11.86 6.89
N ILE A 231 1.31 -12.66 7.61
CA ILE A 231 0.16 -13.41 7.09
C ILE A 231 -1.12 -12.70 7.55
N ILE A 232 -2.04 -12.46 6.61
CA ILE A 232 -3.33 -11.83 6.88
C ILE A 232 -4.44 -12.88 7.02
N LYS A 233 -4.46 -13.85 6.10
CA LYS A 233 -5.41 -14.97 6.07
C LYS A 233 -4.63 -16.24 5.79
N GLU A 234 -5.16 -17.38 6.20
CA GLU A 234 -4.54 -18.68 5.94
C GLU A 234 -4.24 -18.85 4.44
N LEU A 235 -2.98 -19.16 4.14
CA LEU A 235 -2.54 -19.55 2.80
C LEU A 235 -3.00 -21.00 2.58
N LYS A 236 -3.91 -21.21 1.63
CA LYS A 236 -4.40 -22.53 1.23
C LYS A 236 -3.65 -23.01 0.01
#